data_AF-A0A0B1S6Q7-F1
#
_entry.id   AF-A0A0B1S6Q7-F1
#
_cell.length_a   1.000
_cell.length_b   1.000
_cell.length_c   1.000
_cell.angle_alpha   90.00
_cell.angle_beta   90.00
_cell.angle_gamma   90.00
#
_symmetry.space_group_name_H-M   'P 1'
#
loop_
_entity.id
_entity.type
_entity.pdbx_description
1 polymer ?
#
loop_
_entity_poly.entity_id
_entity_poly.type
_entity_poly.pdbx_seq_one_letter_code
_entity_poly.pdbx_strand_id
1 'polypeptide(L)'
;MKMDCPAVTSSGGEPTFLDELKMEVCEIFTLYAQRFEEEVGPFMQNIIQAVWQLVVQTGSETRQVEKFDGMVCSALEFLSIISQKTHYESYFVGEGVLQTIAQDVCVKNMQLRQEDLEMFEDEPIEFMKKDIEGTDSCTRRRGAIELVRALCRRFEERLVPILAQIVQSLCSDGEWMKLDVVYCLVTAIASKTETAKSGATSTSQLINVADYYAGQVRGHLSSNINDTPILKTDALKFVVIFRNQLPAEVLVEVVQAADRLLTARLPILHKYAAYAIDKLLLVKEPNGTGPLLTARVVPVGSLLNNLVSGFDKDAKAQNSPYLIKAILRCVAILDEETARHGHQIASKLSSLVAEATKNPADAVHTHFLFETMCVLIRKTESLPDGGLDGELMPLIETILSQDIADLIPYALQITGKQCAKRSSVFL
;
A
#
# COMPACT_ATOMS: atom_id res chain seq x y z
N MET A 1 -4.92 -5.32 38.45
CA MET A 1 -5.10 -3.86 38.48
C MET A 1 -6.14 -3.52 37.43
N LYS A 2 -7.33 -3.03 37.78
CA LYS A 2 -8.29 -2.58 36.77
C LYS A 2 -7.92 -1.14 36.38
N MET A 3 -7.79 -0.85 35.10
CA MET A 3 -7.64 0.51 34.57
C MET A 3 -9.01 1.22 34.51
N ASP A 4 -9.76 1.17 35.61
CA ASP A 4 -11.06 1.82 35.75
C ASP A 4 -10.91 3.10 36.55
N CYS A 5 -11.08 4.24 35.88
CA CYS A 5 -11.42 5.51 36.49
C CYS A 5 -12.83 5.89 36.00
N PRO A 6 -13.63 6.59 36.82
CA PRO A 6 -15.00 6.98 36.47
C PRO A 6 -15.04 7.69 35.12
N ALA A 7 -16.00 7.28 34.28
CA ALA A 7 -16.12 7.72 32.89
C ALA A 7 -16.27 9.25 32.83
N VAL A 8 -15.18 9.94 32.46
CA VAL A 8 -15.25 11.31 31.97
C VAL A 8 -15.70 11.22 30.53
N THR A 9 -16.95 11.57 30.25
CA THR A 9 -17.45 11.67 28.87
C THR A 9 -16.88 12.93 28.23
N SER A 10 -16.15 12.80 27.13
CA SER A 10 -15.75 13.97 26.35
C SER A 10 -16.95 14.54 25.60
N SER A 11 -17.22 15.82 25.82
CA SER A 11 -18.10 16.60 24.94
C SER A 11 -17.34 16.91 23.66
N GLY A 12 -17.70 16.27 22.54
CA GLY A 12 -17.22 16.64 21.21
C GLY A 12 -16.24 15.69 20.51
N GLY A 13 -16.08 14.45 20.97
CA GLY A 13 -15.26 13.46 20.24
C GLY A 13 -13.74 13.65 20.36
N GLU A 14 -13.28 14.44 21.33
CA GLU A 14 -11.85 14.52 21.67
C GLU A 14 -11.44 13.37 22.61
N PRO A 15 -10.18 12.90 22.52
CA PRO A 15 -9.67 11.90 23.46
C PRO A 15 -9.73 12.50 24.84
N THR A 16 -10.17 11.72 25.82
CA THR A 16 -10.17 12.21 27.18
C THR A 16 -8.74 12.20 27.71
N PHE A 17 -8.43 13.03 28.69
CA PHE A 17 -7.18 12.94 29.43
C PHE A 17 -6.90 11.51 29.96
N LEU A 18 -7.95 10.74 30.26
CA LEU A 18 -7.82 9.35 30.68
C LEU A 18 -7.32 8.43 29.54
N ASP A 19 -7.66 8.72 28.30
CA ASP A 19 -7.22 7.93 27.15
C ASP A 19 -5.77 8.24 26.77
N GLU A 20 -5.39 9.51 26.83
CA GLU A 20 -3.99 9.94 26.72
C GLU A 20 -3.14 9.30 27.81
N LEU A 21 -3.61 9.33 29.07
CA LEU A 21 -2.92 8.67 30.17
C LEU A 21 -2.77 7.16 29.95
N LYS A 22 -3.82 6.49 29.45
CA LYS A 22 -3.77 5.04 29.16
C LYS A 22 -2.79 4.72 28.02
N MET A 23 -2.73 5.56 27.00
CA MET A 23 -1.75 5.46 25.91
C MET A 23 -0.32 5.57 26.43
N GLU A 24 -0.02 6.64 27.15
CA GLU A 24 1.30 6.89 27.77
C GLU A 24 1.71 5.74 28.70
N VAL A 25 0.77 5.23 29.51
CA VAL A 25 1.04 4.07 30.37
C VAL A 25 1.39 2.82 29.56
N CYS A 26 0.73 2.56 28.43
CA CYS A 26 1.08 1.46 27.54
C CYS A 26 2.48 1.64 26.92
N GLU A 27 2.84 2.87 26.52
CA GLU A 27 4.18 3.18 25.99
C GLU A 27 5.28 2.99 27.04
N ILE A 28 5.03 3.41 28.29
CA ILE A 28 5.93 3.16 29.42
C ILE A 28 6.08 1.65 29.65
N PHE A 29 4.98 0.88 29.66
CA PHE A 29 5.07 -0.57 29.80
C PHE A 29 5.86 -1.21 28.66
N THR A 30 5.69 -0.74 27.43
CA THR A 30 6.47 -1.17 26.28
C THR A 30 7.96 -0.89 26.46
N LEU A 31 8.31 0.34 26.87
CA LEU A 31 9.70 0.72 27.12
C LEU A 31 10.34 -0.15 28.21
N TYR A 32 9.64 -0.36 29.32
CA TYR A 32 10.14 -1.19 30.43
C TYR A 32 10.28 -2.66 30.02
N ALA A 33 9.32 -3.22 29.29
CA ALA A 33 9.43 -4.59 28.76
C ALA A 33 10.61 -4.77 27.79
N GLN A 34 11.05 -3.69 27.13
CA GLN A 34 12.19 -3.72 26.21
C GLN A 34 13.54 -3.46 26.89
N ARG A 35 13.59 -2.56 27.89
CA ARG A 35 14.85 -2.02 28.44
C ARG A 35 15.12 -2.38 29.90
N PHE A 36 14.08 -2.65 30.69
CA PHE A 36 14.11 -2.80 32.14
C PHE A 36 13.28 -4.02 32.57
N GLU A 37 13.57 -5.16 31.94
CA GLU A 37 12.78 -6.39 32.06
C GLU A 37 12.83 -6.97 33.48
N GLU A 38 13.97 -6.84 34.17
CA GLU A 38 14.17 -7.34 35.54
C GLU A 38 13.30 -6.59 36.54
N GLU A 39 13.15 -5.28 36.35
CA GLU A 39 12.42 -4.38 37.23
C GLU A 39 10.90 -4.56 37.09
N VAL A 40 10.42 -4.83 35.87
CA VAL A 40 8.98 -4.97 35.58
C VAL A 40 8.48 -6.42 35.69
N GLY A 41 9.39 -7.41 35.64
CA GLY A 41 9.08 -8.84 35.68
C GLY A 41 8.03 -9.26 36.72
N PRO A 42 8.16 -8.87 38.01
CA PRO A 42 7.21 -9.23 39.06
C PRO A 42 5.78 -8.74 38.82
N PHE A 43 5.60 -7.70 38.01
CA PHE A 43 4.31 -7.07 37.75
C PHE A 43 3.71 -7.49 36.41
N MET A 44 4.47 -8.18 35.55
CA MET A 44 4.09 -8.33 34.15
C MET A 44 2.78 -9.10 33.96
N GLN A 45 2.52 -10.14 34.75
CA GLN A 45 1.24 -10.86 34.65
C GLN A 45 0.03 -9.92 34.75
N ASN A 46 0.06 -9.00 35.71
CA ASN A 46 -0.99 -8.02 35.93
C ASN A 46 -1.05 -6.98 34.82
N ILE A 47 0.10 -6.59 34.28
CA ILE A 47 0.20 -5.63 33.17
C ILE A 47 -0.39 -6.23 31.90
N ILE A 48 0.03 -7.45 31.53
CA ILE A 48 -0.49 -8.16 30.35
C ILE A 48 -2.01 -8.27 30.44
N GLN A 49 -2.53 -8.74 31.58
CA GLN A 49 -3.97 -8.88 31.79
C GLN A 49 -4.72 -7.53 31.71
N ALA A 50 -4.12 -6.43 32.21
CA ALA A 50 -4.73 -5.11 32.16
C ALA A 50 -4.77 -4.55 30.73
N VAL A 51 -3.65 -4.58 30.00
CA VAL A 51 -3.56 -4.09 28.61
C VAL A 51 -4.45 -4.94 27.69
N TRP A 52 -4.48 -6.24 27.92
CA TRP A 52 -5.39 -7.16 27.25
C TRP A 52 -6.87 -6.75 27.40
N GLN A 53 -7.32 -6.62 28.65
CA GLN A 53 -8.71 -6.27 28.94
C GLN A 53 -9.05 -4.89 28.41
N LEU A 54 -8.10 -3.96 28.37
CA LEU A 54 -8.28 -2.65 27.77
C LEU A 54 -8.67 -2.75 26.28
N VAL A 55 -7.99 -3.58 25.49
CA VAL A 55 -8.30 -3.75 24.05
C VAL A 55 -9.63 -4.46 23.83
N VAL A 56 -9.93 -5.49 24.64
CA VAL A 56 -11.20 -6.23 24.55
C VAL A 56 -12.39 -5.33 24.90
N GLN A 57 -12.28 -4.55 25.98
CA GLN A 57 -13.37 -3.68 26.47
C GLN A 57 -13.55 -2.40 25.63
N THR A 58 -12.51 -1.97 24.91
CA THR A 58 -12.62 -0.85 23.98
C THR A 58 -13.40 -1.30 22.75
N GLY A 59 -14.73 -1.14 22.77
CA GLY A 59 -15.65 -1.54 21.71
C GLY A 59 -15.46 -0.76 20.40
N SER A 60 -15.97 -1.34 19.30
CA SER A 60 -16.10 -0.65 18.00
C SER A 60 -17.17 0.45 18.03
N GLU A 61 -18.17 0.34 18.92
CA GLU A 61 -19.35 1.21 18.93
C GLU A 61 -19.19 2.48 19.78
N THR A 62 -18.30 2.49 20.79
CA THR A 62 -18.40 3.50 21.85
C THR A 62 -17.66 4.80 21.55
N ARG A 63 -16.76 4.82 20.57
CA ARG A 63 -15.83 5.95 20.33
C ARG A 63 -15.47 6.06 18.85
N GLN A 64 -16.37 6.66 18.08
CA GLN A 64 -16.31 6.87 16.62
C GLN A 64 -15.22 7.88 16.17
N VAL A 65 -14.07 7.94 16.83
CA VAL A 65 -13.05 8.92 16.49
C VAL A 65 -11.68 8.27 16.49
N GLU A 66 -10.95 8.40 15.37
CA GLU A 66 -9.52 8.08 15.22
C GLU A 66 -8.67 8.51 16.45
N LYS A 67 -9.08 9.56 17.15
CA LYS A 67 -8.38 10.10 18.31
C LYS A 67 -8.25 9.14 19.51
N PHE A 68 -9.07 8.08 19.60
CA PHE A 68 -8.90 7.02 20.61
C PHE A 68 -7.99 5.88 20.16
N ASP A 69 -7.51 5.92 18.91
CA ASP A 69 -6.70 4.85 18.35
C ASP A 69 -5.31 4.80 18.95
N GLY A 70 -4.74 5.93 19.38
CA GLY A 70 -3.41 5.97 20.01
C GLY A 70 -3.30 4.95 21.14
N MET A 71 -4.25 4.96 22.08
CA MET A 71 -4.29 4.02 23.20
C MET A 71 -4.40 2.55 22.77
N VAL A 72 -5.26 2.23 21.79
CA VAL A 72 -5.40 0.86 21.28
C VAL A 72 -4.15 0.42 20.51
N CYS A 73 -3.55 1.32 19.73
CA CYS A 73 -2.32 1.11 18.99
C CYS A 73 -1.14 0.82 19.93
N SER A 74 -0.94 1.64 20.97
CA SER A 74 0.13 1.41 21.96
C SER A 74 -0.10 0.11 22.74
N ALA A 75 -1.36 -0.26 23.01
CA ALA A 75 -1.69 -1.56 23.61
C ALA A 75 -1.39 -2.76 22.69
N LEU A 76 -1.74 -2.67 21.40
CA LEU A 76 -1.43 -3.70 20.40
C LEU A 76 0.08 -3.83 20.17
N GLU A 77 0.81 -2.71 20.16
CA GLU A 77 2.27 -2.69 20.08
C GLU A 77 2.91 -3.38 21.29
N PHE A 78 2.45 -3.03 22.51
CA PHE A 78 2.89 -3.70 23.73
C PHE A 78 2.71 -5.21 23.62
N LEU A 79 1.50 -5.68 23.30
CA LEU A 79 1.16 -7.10 23.13
C LEU A 79 2.05 -7.78 22.07
N SER A 80 2.31 -7.08 20.96
CA SER A 80 3.17 -7.57 19.88
C SER A 80 4.59 -7.83 20.38
N ILE A 81 5.16 -6.89 21.13
CA ILE A 81 6.53 -6.98 21.66
C ILE A 81 6.65 -8.09 22.70
N ILE A 82 5.75 -8.12 23.69
CA ILE A 82 5.83 -9.14 24.76
C ILE A 82 5.58 -10.55 24.24
N SER A 83 4.79 -10.70 23.17
CA SER A 83 4.53 -12.01 22.55
C SER A 83 5.80 -12.65 22.01
N GLN A 84 6.85 -11.86 21.74
CA GLN A 84 8.14 -12.34 21.26
C GLN A 84 9.06 -12.80 22.38
N LYS A 85 8.79 -12.45 23.64
CA LYS A 85 9.67 -12.69 24.78
C LYS A 85 9.43 -14.09 25.35
N THR A 86 10.49 -14.88 25.45
CA THR A 86 10.41 -16.29 25.86
C THR A 86 9.91 -16.47 27.29
N HIS A 87 10.23 -15.53 28.18
CA HIS A 87 9.81 -15.64 29.58
C HIS A 87 8.32 -15.34 29.79
N TYR A 88 7.66 -14.67 28.84
CA TYR A 88 6.22 -14.40 28.86
C TYR A 88 5.41 -15.43 28.10
N GLU A 89 6.04 -16.47 27.55
CA GLU A 89 5.39 -17.47 26.70
C GLU A 89 4.19 -18.15 27.38
N SER A 90 4.31 -18.46 28.67
CA SER A 90 3.25 -19.12 29.45
C SER A 90 1.92 -18.36 29.47
N TYR A 91 1.96 -17.03 29.29
CA TYR A 91 0.75 -16.19 29.25
C TYR A 91 -0.01 -16.31 27.92
N PHE A 92 0.66 -16.72 26.84
CA PHE A 92 0.05 -16.86 25.51
C PHE A 92 -0.42 -18.29 25.23
N VAL A 93 0.19 -19.29 25.85
CA VAL A 93 -0.11 -20.71 25.58
C VAL A 93 -1.18 -21.33 26.48
N GLY A 94 -1.83 -20.52 27.33
CA GLY A 94 -2.98 -20.94 28.11
C GLY A 94 -4.16 -21.39 27.22
N GLU A 95 -4.99 -22.29 27.75
CA GLU A 95 -6.16 -22.81 27.02
C GLU A 95 -7.08 -21.66 26.60
N GLY A 96 -7.42 -21.61 25.30
CA GLY A 96 -8.29 -20.58 24.71
C GLY A 96 -7.64 -19.21 24.49
N VAL A 97 -6.46 -18.91 25.06
CA VAL A 97 -5.87 -17.56 25.02
C VAL A 97 -5.59 -17.11 23.58
N LEU A 98 -4.86 -17.91 22.78
CA LEU A 98 -4.60 -17.60 21.37
C LEU A 98 -5.89 -17.43 20.55
N GLN A 99 -6.95 -18.17 20.88
CA GLN A 99 -8.24 -18.06 20.21
C GLN A 99 -8.90 -16.73 20.52
N THR A 100 -8.93 -16.32 21.78
CA THR A 100 -9.42 -15.00 22.19
C THR A 100 -8.56 -13.89 21.59
N ILE A 101 -7.24 -14.07 21.44
CA ILE A 101 -6.35 -13.08 20.77
C ILE A 101 -6.73 -12.92 19.31
N ALA A 102 -6.87 -14.03 18.60
CA ALA A 102 -7.23 -14.01 17.21
C ALA A 102 -8.60 -13.35 16.97
N GLN A 103 -9.61 -13.68 17.78
CA GLN A 103 -10.99 -13.24 17.57
C GLN A 103 -11.28 -11.85 18.16
N ASP A 104 -11.11 -11.70 19.46
CA ASP A 104 -11.61 -10.53 20.21
C ASP A 104 -10.64 -9.35 20.18
N VAL A 105 -9.39 -9.59 19.75
CA VAL A 105 -8.36 -8.56 19.62
C VAL A 105 -8.00 -8.34 18.15
N CYS A 106 -7.49 -9.35 17.45
CA CYS A 106 -6.99 -9.16 16.09
C CYS A 106 -8.12 -8.87 15.09
N VAL A 107 -9.08 -9.80 14.91
CA VAL A 107 -10.19 -9.65 13.94
C VAL A 107 -10.99 -8.37 14.19
N LYS A 108 -11.38 -8.14 15.44
CA LYS A 108 -12.14 -6.94 15.85
C LYS A 108 -11.46 -5.63 15.43
N ASN A 109 -10.13 -5.53 15.58
CA ASN A 109 -9.38 -4.32 15.26
C ASN A 109 -8.92 -4.24 13.79
N MET A 110 -9.17 -5.27 12.99
CA MET A 110 -8.93 -5.24 11.53
C MET A 110 -10.13 -4.70 10.73
N GLN A 111 -11.34 -4.79 11.28
CA GLN A 111 -12.57 -4.39 10.58
C GLN A 111 -12.54 -2.94 10.13
N LEU A 112 -13.11 -2.68 8.95
CA LEU A 112 -13.37 -1.33 8.45
C LEU A 112 -14.42 -0.62 9.29
N ARG A 113 -14.09 0.60 9.70
CA ARG A 113 -15.01 1.51 10.37
C ARG A 113 -15.65 2.45 9.35
N GLN A 114 -16.77 3.06 9.74
CA GLN A 114 -17.46 4.03 8.90
C GLN A 114 -16.55 5.18 8.46
N GLU A 115 -15.67 5.69 9.34
CA GLU A 115 -14.69 6.72 9.01
C GLU A 115 -13.66 6.26 7.96
N ASP A 116 -13.29 4.96 7.94
CA ASP A 116 -12.41 4.41 6.91
C ASP A 116 -13.11 4.40 5.54
N LEU A 117 -14.41 4.11 5.53
CA LEU A 117 -15.23 4.09 4.31
C LEU A 117 -15.46 5.51 3.76
N GLU A 118 -15.75 6.46 4.64
CA GLU A 118 -15.86 7.88 4.27
C GLU A 118 -14.54 8.40 3.70
N MET A 119 -13.42 8.09 4.33
CA MET A 119 -12.09 8.47 3.82
C MET A 119 -11.76 7.80 2.48
N PHE A 120 -12.16 6.55 2.29
CA PHE A 120 -12.00 5.83 1.02
C PHE A 120 -12.73 6.55 -0.13
N GLU A 121 -13.90 7.13 0.15
CA GLU A 121 -14.73 7.84 -0.84
C GLU A 121 -14.31 9.30 -1.03
N ASP A 122 -14.11 10.04 0.06
CA ASP A 122 -13.92 11.51 0.05
C ASP A 122 -12.45 11.93 -0.03
N GLU A 123 -11.54 11.15 0.57
CA GLU A 123 -10.11 11.46 0.69
C GLU A 123 -9.21 10.31 0.21
N PRO A 124 -9.33 9.88 -1.06
CA PRO A 124 -8.70 8.65 -1.54
C PRO A 124 -7.17 8.65 -1.48
N ILE A 125 -6.54 9.82 -1.54
CA ILE A 125 -5.07 9.93 -1.44
C ILE A 125 -4.61 9.70 0.01
N GLU A 126 -5.31 10.26 0.99
CA GLU A 126 -4.96 10.09 2.41
C GLU A 126 -5.25 8.65 2.87
N PHE A 127 -6.36 8.06 2.41
CA PHE A 127 -6.62 6.64 2.62
C PHE A 127 -5.46 5.78 2.12
N MET A 128 -5.01 5.98 0.87
CA MET A 128 -3.91 5.22 0.28
C MET A 128 -2.57 5.41 0.99
N LYS A 129 -2.25 6.63 1.46
CA LYS A 129 -1.05 6.88 2.25
C LYS A 129 -1.06 6.07 3.56
N LYS A 130 -2.18 6.10 4.29
CA LYS A 130 -2.35 5.31 5.51
C LYS A 130 -2.23 3.81 5.23
N ASP A 131 -2.81 3.35 4.13
CA ASP A 131 -2.97 1.94 3.80
C ASP A 131 -1.72 1.28 3.15
N ILE A 132 -0.98 2.02 2.31
CA ILE A 132 0.16 1.51 1.53
C ILE A 132 1.50 2.00 2.07
N GLU A 133 1.61 3.30 2.33
CA GLU A 133 2.89 3.93 2.70
C GLU A 133 3.17 3.74 4.18
N GLY A 134 2.12 3.57 4.98
CA GLY A 134 2.19 3.40 6.42
C GLY A 134 2.68 4.70 7.04
N THR A 135 1.76 5.62 7.31
CA THR A 135 2.04 6.87 8.01
C THR A 135 2.69 6.61 9.38
N ASP A 136 3.42 7.60 9.91
CA ASP A 136 4.06 7.51 11.23
C ASP A 136 3.03 7.28 12.36
N SER A 137 1.75 7.61 12.13
CA SER A 137 0.66 7.25 13.02
C SER A 137 0.24 5.78 12.87
N CYS A 138 0.31 5.04 13.98
CA CYS A 138 -0.20 3.67 14.04
C CYS A 138 -1.73 3.66 13.92
N THR A 139 -2.28 2.78 13.06
CA THR A 139 -3.72 2.52 12.96
C THR A 139 -4.07 1.21 13.66
N ARG A 140 -5.30 1.05 14.14
CA ARG A 140 -5.75 -0.21 14.78
C ARG A 140 -5.55 -1.41 13.86
N ARG A 141 -5.92 -1.26 12.58
CA ARG A 141 -5.76 -2.31 11.55
C ARG A 141 -4.29 -2.72 11.42
N ARG A 142 -3.37 -1.76 11.33
CA ARG A 142 -1.93 -2.02 11.27
C ARG A 142 -1.43 -2.70 12.55
N GLY A 143 -1.80 -2.19 13.72
CA GLY A 143 -1.42 -2.79 15.01
C GLY A 143 -1.91 -4.23 15.16
N ALA A 144 -3.13 -4.53 14.70
CA ALA A 144 -3.70 -5.87 14.74
C ALA A 144 -2.97 -6.82 13.76
N ILE A 145 -2.65 -6.35 12.56
CA ILE A 145 -1.85 -7.10 11.57
C ILE A 145 -0.45 -7.42 12.12
N GLU A 146 0.21 -6.43 12.73
CA GLU A 146 1.53 -6.62 13.34
C GLU A 146 1.47 -7.57 14.55
N LEU A 147 0.40 -7.53 15.34
CA LEU A 147 0.20 -8.50 16.42
C LEU A 147 0.05 -9.93 15.89
N VAL A 148 -0.73 -10.15 14.83
CA VAL A 148 -0.83 -11.48 14.19
C VAL A 148 0.54 -11.93 13.69
N ARG A 149 1.27 -11.06 12.99
CA ARG A 149 2.64 -11.35 12.49
C ARG A 149 3.58 -11.71 13.63
N ALA A 150 3.55 -10.95 14.72
CA ALA A 150 4.36 -11.21 15.91
C ALA A 150 4.01 -12.60 16.48
N LEU A 151 2.74 -12.87 16.77
CA LEU A 151 2.34 -14.17 17.32
C LEU A 151 2.72 -15.34 16.39
N CYS A 152 2.57 -15.19 15.07
CA CYS A 152 2.99 -16.19 14.10
C CYS A 152 4.51 -16.47 14.14
N ARG A 153 5.37 -15.51 14.51
CA ARG A 153 6.83 -15.78 14.63
C ARG A 153 7.18 -16.78 15.74
N ARG A 154 6.31 -16.94 16.75
CA ARG A 154 6.56 -17.84 17.90
C ARG A 154 5.59 -19.01 18.00
N PHE A 155 4.34 -18.78 17.61
CA PHE A 155 3.23 -19.70 17.85
C PHE A 155 2.60 -20.20 16.55
N GLU A 156 3.34 -20.18 15.44
CA GLU A 156 2.85 -20.52 14.08
C GLU A 156 2.00 -21.80 14.08
N GLU A 157 2.53 -22.90 14.62
CA GLU A 157 1.86 -24.20 14.61
C GLU A 157 0.53 -24.24 15.39
N ARG A 158 0.41 -23.42 16.45
CA ARG A 158 -0.82 -23.34 17.26
C ARG A 158 -1.80 -22.33 16.72
N LEU A 159 -1.30 -21.19 16.23
CA LEU A 159 -2.13 -20.06 15.82
C LEU A 159 -2.68 -20.23 14.42
N VAL A 160 -1.93 -20.80 13.47
CA VAL A 160 -2.38 -20.96 12.08
C VAL A 160 -3.65 -21.80 11.96
N PRO A 161 -3.83 -22.94 12.67
CA PRO A 161 -5.10 -23.68 12.65
C PRO A 161 -6.29 -22.86 13.18
N ILE A 162 -6.08 -22.05 14.22
CA ILE A 162 -7.11 -21.17 14.78
C ILE A 162 -7.51 -20.11 13.74
N LEU A 163 -6.52 -19.45 13.14
CA LEU A 163 -6.76 -18.44 12.12
C LEU A 163 -7.41 -19.02 10.86
N ALA A 164 -7.06 -20.25 10.46
CA ALA A 164 -7.69 -20.93 9.34
C ALA A 164 -9.19 -21.19 9.58
N GLN A 165 -9.59 -21.59 10.80
CA GLN A 165 -11.00 -21.75 11.17
C GLN A 165 -11.75 -20.42 11.14
N ILE A 166 -11.12 -19.34 11.63
CA ILE A 166 -11.69 -17.98 11.58
C ILE A 166 -11.88 -17.54 10.13
N VAL A 167 -10.86 -17.71 9.27
CA VAL A 167 -10.94 -17.39 7.84
C VAL A 167 -12.08 -18.16 7.16
N GLN A 168 -12.20 -19.46 7.44
CA GLN A 168 -13.28 -20.26 6.88
C GLN A 168 -14.67 -19.75 7.28
N SER A 169 -14.83 -19.36 8.56
CA SER A 169 -16.08 -18.77 9.05
C SER A 169 -16.39 -17.45 8.36
N LEU A 170 -15.41 -16.54 8.27
CA LEU A 170 -15.59 -15.22 7.66
C LEU A 170 -15.90 -15.33 6.15
N CYS A 171 -15.28 -16.27 5.44
CA CYS A 171 -15.58 -16.54 4.04
C CYS A 171 -16.98 -17.10 3.83
N SER A 172 -17.48 -17.94 4.74
CA SER A 172 -18.79 -18.59 4.62
C SER A 172 -19.95 -17.61 4.76
N ASP A 173 -19.76 -16.51 5.50
CA ASP A 173 -20.78 -15.46 5.67
C ASP A 173 -21.02 -14.65 4.38
N GLY A 174 -20.03 -14.60 3.47
CA GLY A 174 -20.15 -13.92 2.17
C GLY A 174 -20.22 -12.38 2.22
N GLU A 175 -20.18 -11.77 3.40
CA GLU A 175 -20.16 -10.32 3.57
C GLU A 175 -18.81 -9.73 3.16
N TRP A 176 -18.80 -8.76 2.25
CA TRP A 176 -17.57 -8.20 1.70
C TRP A 176 -16.64 -7.59 2.77
N MET A 177 -17.17 -7.00 3.85
CA MET A 177 -16.37 -6.47 4.96
C MET A 177 -15.61 -7.57 5.71
N LYS A 178 -16.19 -8.77 5.81
CA LYS A 178 -15.51 -9.92 6.42
C LYS A 178 -14.42 -10.45 5.50
N LEU A 179 -14.62 -10.40 4.19
CA LEU A 179 -13.61 -10.78 3.20
C LEU A 179 -12.40 -9.84 3.19
N ASP A 180 -12.58 -8.53 3.45
CA ASP A 180 -11.48 -7.59 3.68
C ASP A 180 -10.61 -8.02 4.89
N VAL A 181 -11.25 -8.39 6.00
CA VAL A 181 -10.52 -8.94 7.16
C VAL A 181 -9.78 -10.23 6.81
N VAL A 182 -10.37 -11.09 5.98
CA VAL A 182 -9.69 -12.30 5.48
C VAL A 182 -8.43 -11.95 4.69
N TYR A 183 -8.46 -10.93 3.83
CA TYR A 183 -7.25 -10.44 3.15
C TYR A 183 -6.17 -10.00 4.15
N CYS A 184 -6.54 -9.26 5.19
CA CYS A 184 -5.62 -8.83 6.24
C CYS A 184 -4.98 -10.03 6.95
N LEU A 185 -5.80 -11.00 7.38
CA LEU A 185 -5.34 -12.21 8.08
C LEU A 185 -4.43 -13.06 7.19
N VAL A 186 -4.87 -13.43 5.99
CA VAL A 186 -4.10 -14.30 5.08
C VAL A 186 -2.77 -13.65 4.72
N THR A 187 -2.77 -12.34 4.46
CA THR A 187 -1.54 -11.58 4.17
C THR A 187 -0.60 -11.56 5.39
N ALA A 188 -1.14 -11.35 6.59
CA ALA A 188 -0.37 -11.33 7.84
C ALA A 188 0.27 -12.68 8.16
N ILE A 189 -0.44 -13.79 7.90
CA ILE A 189 0.06 -15.15 8.17
C ILE A 189 1.04 -15.59 7.08
N ALA A 190 0.74 -15.29 5.81
CA ALA A 190 1.55 -15.76 4.70
C ALA A 190 2.88 -15.00 4.58
N SER A 191 2.94 -13.72 4.94
CA SER A 191 4.17 -12.91 4.86
C SER A 191 4.98 -13.00 6.17
N LYS A 192 6.17 -13.61 6.12
CA LYS A 192 7.08 -13.67 7.29
C LYS A 192 7.99 -12.45 7.37
N THR A 193 8.53 -12.05 6.22
CA THR A 193 9.40 -10.87 6.07
C THR A 193 9.05 -10.14 4.78
N GLU A 194 9.05 -8.81 4.84
CA GLU A 194 8.67 -7.94 3.73
C GLU A 194 9.60 -6.74 3.62
N THR A 195 9.76 -6.22 2.41
CA THR A 195 10.40 -4.91 2.17
C THR A 195 9.60 -4.11 1.15
N ALA A 196 9.62 -2.78 1.26
CA ALA A 196 8.93 -1.91 0.30
C ALA A 196 9.42 -2.10 -1.16
N LYS A 197 10.69 -2.51 -1.34
CA LYS A 197 11.30 -2.75 -2.65
C LYS A 197 10.95 -4.11 -3.23
N SER A 198 10.99 -5.17 -2.43
CA SER A 198 10.87 -6.57 -2.89
C SER A 198 9.57 -7.25 -2.51
N GLY A 199 8.65 -6.60 -1.79
CA GLY A 199 7.46 -7.26 -1.25
C GLY A 199 7.85 -8.34 -0.24
N ALA A 200 7.04 -9.40 -0.15
CA ALA A 200 7.35 -10.56 0.66
C ALA A 200 8.66 -11.22 0.18
N THR A 201 9.63 -11.29 1.09
CA THR A 201 10.93 -11.94 0.84
C THR A 201 10.98 -13.36 1.38
N SER A 202 10.08 -13.70 2.31
CA SER A 202 9.88 -15.05 2.82
C SER A 202 8.41 -15.24 3.17
N THR A 203 7.89 -16.45 2.93
CA THR A 203 6.50 -16.81 3.16
C THR A 203 6.36 -18.02 4.08
N SER A 204 5.20 -18.15 4.74
CA SER A 204 4.86 -19.34 5.50
C SER A 204 4.67 -20.54 4.57
N GLN A 205 5.21 -21.70 4.98
CA GLN A 205 4.98 -22.97 4.26
C GLN A 205 3.55 -23.51 4.48
N LEU A 206 2.83 -22.96 5.46
CA LEU A 206 1.47 -23.38 5.80
C LEU A 206 0.39 -22.72 4.94
N ILE A 207 0.76 -21.71 4.14
CA ILE A 207 -0.16 -21.02 3.23
C ILE A 207 0.40 -21.03 1.81
N ASN A 208 -0.35 -21.62 0.89
CA ASN A 208 -0.06 -21.51 -0.53
C ASN A 208 -0.69 -20.24 -1.11
N VAL A 209 0.17 -19.26 -1.37
CA VAL A 209 -0.20 -17.95 -1.96
C VAL A 209 -0.86 -18.12 -3.33
N ALA A 210 -0.38 -19.05 -4.17
CA ALA A 210 -0.92 -19.28 -5.50
C ALA A 210 -2.33 -19.90 -5.43
N ASP A 211 -2.56 -20.82 -4.50
CA ASP A 211 -3.88 -21.42 -4.30
C ASP A 211 -4.89 -20.38 -3.80
N TYR A 212 -4.48 -19.52 -2.86
CA TYR A 212 -5.33 -18.42 -2.39
C TYR A 212 -5.64 -17.42 -3.52
N TYR A 213 -4.65 -17.13 -4.38
CA TYR A 213 -4.89 -16.33 -5.58
C TYR A 213 -5.96 -16.94 -6.47
N ALA A 214 -5.79 -18.23 -6.81
CA ALA A 214 -6.71 -18.94 -7.69
C ALA A 214 -8.12 -19.09 -7.10
N GLY A 215 -8.22 -19.34 -5.79
CA GLY A 215 -9.49 -19.59 -5.11
C GLY A 215 -10.31 -18.34 -4.80
N GLN A 216 -9.67 -17.19 -4.55
CA GLN A 216 -10.38 -15.99 -4.07
C GLN A 216 -9.97 -14.72 -4.81
N VAL A 217 -8.68 -14.41 -4.88
CA VAL A 217 -8.18 -13.12 -5.39
C VAL A 217 -8.54 -12.90 -6.86
N ARG A 218 -8.38 -13.95 -7.67
CA ARG A 218 -8.71 -13.93 -9.09
C ARG A 218 -10.17 -13.58 -9.36
N GLY A 219 -11.09 -14.07 -8.51
CA GLY A 219 -12.52 -13.79 -8.63
C GLY A 219 -12.83 -12.30 -8.46
N HIS A 220 -12.26 -11.66 -7.43
CA HIS A 220 -12.47 -10.23 -7.19
C HIS A 220 -11.90 -9.35 -8.33
N LEU A 221 -10.76 -9.71 -8.90
CA LEU A 221 -10.13 -8.98 -10.02
C LEU A 221 -10.82 -9.20 -11.39
N SER A 222 -11.55 -10.31 -11.54
CA SER A 222 -12.28 -10.65 -12.77
C SER A 222 -13.76 -10.22 -12.74
N SER A 223 -14.30 -9.96 -11.56
CA SER A 223 -15.66 -9.44 -11.37
C SER A 223 -15.88 -8.06 -12.01
N ASN A 224 -17.13 -7.60 -12.04
CA ASN A 224 -17.49 -6.26 -12.55
C ASN A 224 -16.64 -5.19 -11.87
N ILE A 225 -15.99 -4.33 -12.65
CA ILE A 225 -15.01 -3.34 -12.19
C ILE A 225 -15.53 -2.40 -11.10
N ASN A 226 -16.85 -2.15 -11.01
CA ASN A 226 -17.43 -1.21 -10.05
C ASN A 226 -18.00 -1.86 -8.77
N ASP A 227 -18.08 -3.19 -8.70
CA ASP A 227 -18.62 -3.89 -7.52
C ASP A 227 -17.55 -4.03 -6.42
N THR A 228 -17.90 -3.95 -5.14
CA THR A 228 -16.96 -4.20 -4.01
C THR A 228 -15.56 -3.57 -4.20
N PRO A 229 -15.45 -2.24 -4.36
CA PRO A 229 -14.18 -1.58 -4.71
C PRO A 229 -13.04 -1.87 -3.74
N ILE A 230 -13.34 -1.98 -2.44
CA ILE A 230 -12.35 -2.30 -1.39
C ILE A 230 -11.75 -3.70 -1.61
N LEU A 231 -12.56 -4.72 -1.92
CA LEU A 231 -12.01 -6.06 -2.21
C LEU A 231 -11.10 -6.08 -3.45
N LYS A 232 -11.28 -5.13 -4.38
CA LYS A 232 -10.35 -4.97 -5.50
C LYS A 232 -9.05 -4.32 -5.08
N THR A 233 -9.09 -3.33 -4.18
CA THR A 233 -7.88 -2.73 -3.62
C THR A 233 -7.10 -3.78 -2.83
N ASP A 234 -7.79 -4.61 -2.03
CA ASP A 234 -7.17 -5.69 -1.26
C ASP A 234 -6.56 -6.76 -2.15
N ALA A 235 -7.28 -7.15 -3.21
CA ALA A 235 -6.79 -8.10 -4.19
C ALA A 235 -5.51 -7.60 -4.91
N LEU A 236 -5.48 -6.33 -5.32
CA LEU A 236 -4.29 -5.72 -5.93
C LEU A 236 -3.12 -5.65 -4.93
N LYS A 237 -3.38 -5.23 -3.69
CA LYS A 237 -2.35 -5.20 -2.63
C LYS A 237 -1.79 -6.58 -2.34
N PHE A 238 -2.63 -7.60 -2.24
CA PHE A 238 -2.20 -8.98 -2.03
C PHE A 238 -1.22 -9.40 -3.13
N VAL A 239 -1.58 -9.18 -4.40
CA VAL A 239 -0.69 -9.53 -5.52
C VAL A 239 0.60 -8.71 -5.47
N VAL A 240 0.52 -7.41 -5.16
CA VAL A 240 1.72 -6.59 -5.00
C VAL A 240 2.63 -7.17 -3.93
N ILE A 241 2.12 -7.47 -2.74
CA ILE A 241 2.92 -8.02 -1.63
C ILE A 241 3.62 -9.31 -2.06
N PHE A 242 2.90 -10.23 -2.70
CA PHE A 242 3.41 -11.56 -3.07
C PHE A 242 3.91 -11.69 -4.53
N ARG A 243 4.17 -10.58 -5.22
CA ARG A 243 4.52 -10.55 -6.65
C ARG A 243 5.73 -11.42 -7.04
N ASN A 244 6.64 -11.70 -6.12
CA ASN A 244 7.81 -12.54 -6.36
C ASN A 244 7.57 -14.03 -6.06
N GLN A 245 6.39 -14.38 -5.53
CA GLN A 245 5.97 -15.76 -5.23
C GLN A 245 4.93 -16.28 -6.23
N LEU A 246 4.44 -15.41 -7.12
CA LEU A 246 3.40 -15.73 -8.09
C LEU A 246 4.02 -16.02 -9.48
N PRO A 247 3.45 -16.96 -10.26
CA PRO A 247 3.88 -17.23 -11.63
C PRO A 247 3.71 -16.02 -12.56
N ALA A 248 4.50 -15.97 -13.63
CA ALA A 248 4.47 -14.85 -14.59
C ALA A 248 3.08 -14.68 -15.23
N GLU A 249 2.39 -15.78 -15.51
CA GLU A 249 1.05 -15.80 -16.11
C GLU A 249 0.02 -15.11 -15.21
N VAL A 250 0.14 -15.30 -13.89
CA VAL A 250 -0.70 -14.63 -12.90
C VAL A 250 -0.42 -13.12 -12.91
N LEU A 251 0.85 -12.71 -12.98
CA LEU A 251 1.17 -11.28 -13.00
C LEU A 251 0.67 -10.60 -14.29
N VAL A 252 0.74 -11.27 -15.44
CA VAL A 252 0.16 -10.79 -16.70
C VAL A 252 -1.34 -10.62 -16.57
N GLU A 253 -2.05 -11.63 -16.04
CA GLU A 253 -3.48 -11.56 -15.81
C GLU A 253 -3.87 -10.38 -14.89
N VAL A 254 -3.09 -10.16 -13.82
CA VAL A 254 -3.35 -9.05 -12.88
C VAL A 254 -3.07 -7.70 -13.53
N VAL A 255 -2.06 -7.57 -14.40
CA VAL A 255 -1.84 -6.32 -15.16
C VAL A 255 -3.02 -6.04 -16.10
N GLN A 256 -3.58 -7.05 -16.75
CA GLN A 256 -4.80 -6.89 -17.57
C GLN A 256 -6.02 -6.50 -16.72
N ALA A 257 -6.18 -7.08 -15.53
CA ALA A 257 -7.23 -6.69 -14.61
C ALA A 257 -7.05 -5.24 -14.11
N ALA A 258 -5.82 -4.84 -13.77
CA ALA A 258 -5.48 -3.48 -13.38
C ALA A 258 -5.79 -2.49 -14.51
N ASP A 259 -5.48 -2.83 -15.77
CA ASP A 259 -5.83 -2.01 -16.93
C ASP A 259 -7.34 -1.75 -17.03
N ARG A 260 -8.17 -2.78 -16.84
CA ARG A 260 -9.62 -2.61 -16.76
C ARG A 260 -10.03 -1.70 -15.59
N LEU A 261 -9.38 -1.83 -14.44
CA LEU A 261 -9.70 -1.05 -13.24
C LEU A 261 -9.37 0.44 -13.38
N LEU A 262 -8.43 0.82 -14.25
CA LEU A 262 -8.20 2.23 -14.62
C LEU A 262 -9.41 2.88 -15.32
N THR A 263 -10.40 2.08 -15.73
CA THR A 263 -11.66 2.56 -16.31
C THR A 263 -12.82 2.60 -15.32
N ALA A 264 -12.61 2.19 -14.06
CA ALA A 264 -13.65 2.15 -13.05
C ALA A 264 -14.21 3.55 -12.72
N ARG A 265 -15.39 3.58 -12.09
CA ARG A 265 -16.05 4.84 -11.70
C ARG A 265 -15.29 5.58 -10.61
N LEU A 266 -14.72 4.86 -9.64
CA LEU A 266 -14.06 5.46 -8.48
C LEU A 266 -12.57 5.73 -8.78
N PRO A 267 -12.09 6.99 -8.68
CA PRO A 267 -10.70 7.33 -8.96
C PRO A 267 -9.67 6.62 -8.07
N ILE A 268 -10.05 6.19 -6.87
CA ILE A 268 -9.17 5.43 -5.97
C ILE A 268 -8.72 4.11 -6.61
N LEU A 269 -9.61 3.44 -7.36
CA LEU A 269 -9.27 2.20 -8.06
C LEU A 269 -8.23 2.44 -9.16
N HIS A 270 -8.24 3.62 -9.80
CA HIS A 270 -7.21 3.97 -10.78
C HIS A 270 -5.84 4.06 -10.12
N LYS A 271 -5.76 4.63 -8.92
CA LYS A 271 -4.52 4.78 -8.17
C LYS A 271 -4.00 3.44 -7.63
N TYR A 272 -4.86 2.57 -7.11
CA TYR A 272 -4.46 1.22 -6.71
C TYR A 272 -4.01 0.37 -7.91
N ALA A 273 -4.72 0.46 -9.04
CA ALA A 273 -4.30 -0.20 -10.28
C ALA A 273 -2.93 0.31 -10.74
N ALA A 274 -2.71 1.62 -10.73
CA ALA A 274 -1.43 2.23 -11.05
C ALA A 274 -0.32 1.82 -10.08
N TYR A 275 -0.60 1.78 -8.78
CA TYR A 275 0.34 1.26 -7.78
C TYR A 275 0.72 -0.19 -8.06
N ALA A 276 -0.25 -1.04 -8.41
CA ALA A 276 0.03 -2.42 -8.80
C ALA A 276 0.90 -2.48 -10.05
N ILE A 277 0.55 -1.75 -11.11
CA ILE A 277 1.35 -1.69 -12.35
C ILE A 277 2.79 -1.24 -12.06
N ASP A 278 2.99 -0.20 -11.24
CA ASP A 278 4.33 0.28 -10.86
C ASP A 278 5.19 -0.84 -10.24
N LYS A 279 4.59 -1.66 -9.36
CA LYS A 279 5.30 -2.72 -8.65
C LYS A 279 5.48 -3.99 -9.47
N LEU A 280 4.48 -4.38 -10.26
CA LEU A 280 4.50 -5.60 -11.06
C LEU A 280 5.48 -5.50 -12.23
N LEU A 281 5.55 -4.35 -12.91
CA LEU A 281 6.49 -4.14 -14.01
C LEU A 281 7.95 -4.03 -13.56
N LEU A 282 8.21 -3.95 -12.26
CA LEU A 282 9.56 -4.01 -11.68
C LEU A 282 10.02 -5.42 -11.33
N VAL A 283 9.15 -6.42 -11.43
CA VAL A 283 9.51 -7.83 -11.16
C VAL A 283 10.52 -8.29 -12.22
N LYS A 284 11.58 -8.96 -11.75
CA LYS A 284 12.65 -9.48 -12.59
C LYS A 284 12.52 -10.99 -12.73
N GLU A 285 13.14 -11.53 -13.77
CA GLU A 285 13.24 -12.98 -13.91
C GLU A 285 14.01 -13.59 -12.71
N PRO A 286 13.63 -14.78 -12.22
CA PRO A 286 14.21 -15.40 -11.02
C PRO A 286 15.74 -15.54 -11.02
N ASN A 287 16.37 -15.59 -12.21
CA ASN A 287 17.82 -15.69 -12.40
C ASN A 287 18.38 -14.63 -13.37
N GLY A 288 17.56 -13.66 -13.76
CA GLY A 288 17.89 -12.66 -14.76
C GLY A 288 17.98 -11.26 -14.18
N THR A 289 18.70 -10.38 -14.87
CA THR A 289 18.67 -8.95 -14.57
C THR A 289 17.54 -8.22 -15.31
N GLY A 290 16.95 -8.88 -16.31
CA GLY A 290 15.89 -8.38 -17.17
C GLY A 290 14.51 -8.35 -16.51
N PRO A 291 13.59 -7.55 -17.06
CA PRO A 291 12.21 -7.49 -16.59
C PRO A 291 11.47 -8.79 -16.94
N LEU A 292 10.68 -9.29 -15.99
CA LEU A 292 9.82 -10.46 -16.21
C LEU A 292 8.66 -10.13 -17.17
N LEU A 293 8.11 -8.92 -17.03
CA LEU A 293 7.01 -8.43 -17.85
C LEU A 293 7.54 -7.42 -18.88
N THR A 294 7.20 -7.64 -20.15
CA THR A 294 7.63 -6.81 -21.28
C THR A 294 6.44 -6.35 -22.11
N ALA A 295 6.64 -5.37 -23.00
CA ALA A 295 5.61 -4.88 -23.91
C ALA A 295 4.96 -5.98 -24.78
N ARG A 296 5.61 -7.14 -24.94
CA ARG A 296 5.08 -8.29 -25.70
C ARG A 296 3.95 -9.03 -24.99
N VAL A 297 3.89 -8.94 -23.65
CA VAL A 297 2.94 -9.73 -22.83
C VAL A 297 1.95 -8.87 -22.06
N VAL A 298 2.16 -7.54 -22.03
CA VAL A 298 1.24 -6.59 -21.37
C VAL A 298 0.72 -5.55 -22.36
N PRO A 299 -0.54 -5.07 -22.22
CA PRO A 299 -1.16 -4.16 -23.18
C PRO A 299 -0.72 -2.71 -22.98
N VAL A 300 0.55 -2.40 -23.27
CA VAL A 300 1.18 -1.09 -22.96
C VAL A 300 0.42 0.11 -23.53
N GLY A 301 -0.09 0.01 -24.77
CA GLY A 301 -0.87 1.09 -25.38
C GLY A 301 -2.16 1.40 -24.62
N SER A 302 -2.90 0.37 -24.21
CA SER A 302 -4.13 0.51 -23.39
C SER A 302 -3.81 1.08 -22.01
N LEU A 303 -2.77 0.52 -21.35
CA LEU A 303 -2.30 0.99 -20.05
C LEU A 303 -1.96 2.48 -20.07
N LEU A 304 -1.14 2.92 -21.03
CA LEU A 304 -0.76 4.32 -21.16
C LEU A 304 -1.98 5.22 -21.38
N ASN A 305 -2.88 4.84 -22.30
CA ASN A 305 -4.10 5.60 -22.56
C ASN A 305 -4.98 5.72 -21.31
N ASN A 306 -5.21 4.62 -20.60
CA ASN A 306 -6.07 4.59 -19.42
C ASN A 306 -5.43 5.34 -18.24
N LEU A 307 -4.13 5.17 -17.98
CA LEU A 307 -3.39 5.90 -16.94
C LEU A 307 -3.42 7.40 -17.17
N VAL A 308 -3.21 7.81 -18.42
CA VAL A 308 -3.29 9.20 -18.84
C VAL A 308 -4.70 9.76 -18.64
N SER A 309 -5.74 9.01 -19.04
CA SER A 309 -7.13 9.42 -18.83
C SER A 309 -7.50 9.57 -17.35
N GLY A 310 -6.77 8.89 -16.45
CA GLY A 310 -6.94 9.02 -15.00
C GLY A 310 -6.70 10.44 -14.49
N PHE A 311 -5.83 11.22 -15.15
CA PHE A 311 -5.63 12.64 -14.83
C PHE A 311 -6.83 13.51 -15.20
N ASP A 312 -7.54 13.16 -16.28
CA ASP A 312 -8.71 13.91 -16.72
C ASP A 312 -9.96 13.55 -15.87
N LYS A 313 -9.96 12.37 -15.23
CA LYS A 313 -11.07 11.87 -14.39
C LYS A 313 -11.01 12.31 -12.93
N ASP A 314 -9.88 12.84 -12.47
CA ASP A 314 -9.69 13.28 -11.10
C ASP A 314 -8.84 14.54 -11.03
N ALA A 315 -9.45 15.66 -10.63
CA ALA A 315 -8.78 16.93 -10.47
C ALA A 315 -7.63 16.89 -9.44
N LYS A 316 -7.64 15.93 -8.50
CA LYS A 316 -6.57 15.72 -7.50
C LYS A 316 -5.52 14.71 -7.97
N ALA A 317 -5.56 14.22 -9.21
CA ALA A 317 -4.64 13.20 -9.71
C ALA A 317 -3.15 13.60 -9.59
N GLN A 318 -2.83 14.88 -9.73
CA GLN A 318 -1.46 15.42 -9.62
C GLN A 318 -0.97 15.54 -8.17
N ASN A 319 -1.85 15.38 -7.18
CA ASN A 319 -1.50 15.44 -5.76
C ASN A 319 -0.96 14.10 -5.23
N SER A 320 -0.70 13.14 -6.13
CA SER A 320 -0.11 11.85 -5.79
C SER A 320 0.77 11.32 -6.93
N PRO A 321 1.81 10.53 -6.62
CA PRO A 321 2.73 10.04 -7.66
C PRO A 321 2.27 8.73 -8.32
N TYR A 322 1.16 8.10 -7.91
CA TYR A 322 0.82 6.74 -8.32
C TYR A 322 0.65 6.58 -9.84
N LEU A 323 -0.18 7.43 -10.47
CA LEU A 323 -0.43 7.37 -11.92
C LEU A 323 0.86 7.63 -12.72
N ILE A 324 1.63 8.66 -12.37
CA ILE A 324 2.84 9.00 -13.12
C ILE A 324 3.96 7.97 -12.94
N LYS A 325 4.07 7.33 -11.76
CA LYS A 325 4.98 6.19 -11.55
C LYS A 325 4.60 5.01 -12.44
N ALA A 326 3.32 4.70 -12.58
CA ALA A 326 2.87 3.63 -13.47
C ALA A 326 3.13 3.96 -14.95
N ILE A 327 2.92 5.22 -15.36
CA ILE A 327 3.27 5.68 -16.72
C ILE A 327 4.77 5.52 -16.95
N LEU A 328 5.62 5.95 -16.01
CA LEU A 328 7.07 5.75 -16.08
C LEU A 328 7.41 4.28 -16.32
N ARG A 329 6.78 3.33 -15.60
CA ARG A 329 7.03 1.90 -15.80
C ARG A 329 6.61 1.40 -17.16
N CYS A 330 5.45 1.84 -17.65
CA CYS A 330 5.00 1.50 -19.00
C CYS A 330 5.96 2.04 -20.07
N VAL A 331 6.43 3.29 -19.93
CA VAL A 331 7.42 3.90 -20.83
C VAL A 331 8.75 3.15 -20.76
N ALA A 332 9.18 2.70 -19.57
CA ALA A 332 10.43 1.97 -19.39
C ALA A 332 10.47 0.60 -20.09
N ILE A 333 9.31 0.00 -20.38
CA ILE A 333 9.22 -1.29 -21.07
C ILE A 333 8.84 -1.19 -22.55
N LEU A 334 8.71 0.02 -23.11
CA LEU A 334 8.46 0.21 -24.54
C LEU A 334 9.49 -0.56 -25.38
N ASP A 335 8.96 -1.24 -26.39
CA ASP A 335 9.70 -1.81 -27.51
C ASP A 335 9.72 -0.85 -28.70
N GLU A 336 10.37 -1.25 -29.80
CA GLU A 336 10.54 -0.39 -30.97
C GLU A 336 9.19 0.02 -31.59
N GLU A 337 8.21 -0.88 -31.63
CA GLU A 337 6.89 -0.63 -32.24
C GLU A 337 6.10 0.37 -31.41
N THR A 338 6.01 0.16 -30.10
CA THR A 338 5.30 1.05 -29.19
C THR A 338 5.99 2.41 -29.06
N ALA A 339 7.33 2.44 -29.10
CA ALA A 339 8.12 3.68 -29.06
C ALA A 339 7.90 4.60 -30.28
N ARG A 340 7.42 4.09 -31.43
CA ARG A 340 7.04 4.94 -32.59
C ARG A 340 5.90 5.92 -32.28
N HIS A 341 5.12 5.66 -31.24
CA HIS A 341 4.09 6.58 -30.75
C HIS A 341 4.64 7.64 -29.77
N GLY A 342 5.97 7.73 -29.63
CA GLY A 342 6.64 8.60 -28.65
C GLY A 342 6.23 10.07 -28.73
N HIS A 343 5.95 10.61 -29.91
CA HIS A 343 5.45 11.98 -30.07
C HIS A 343 4.12 12.23 -29.35
N GLN A 344 3.16 11.30 -29.46
CA GLN A 344 1.86 11.42 -28.80
C GLN A 344 2.01 11.37 -27.27
N ILE A 345 2.88 10.47 -26.79
CA ILE A 345 3.20 10.36 -25.37
C ILE A 345 3.87 11.65 -24.87
N ALA A 346 4.87 12.16 -25.60
CA ALA A 346 5.58 13.39 -25.26
C ALA A 346 4.63 14.59 -25.20
N SER A 347 3.74 14.73 -26.20
CA SER A 347 2.74 15.79 -26.24
C SER A 347 1.84 15.79 -25.00
N LYS A 348 1.33 14.62 -24.59
CA LYS A 348 0.51 14.53 -23.37
C LYS A 348 1.34 14.80 -22.11
N LEU A 349 2.58 14.28 -21.99
CA LEU A 349 3.46 14.60 -20.85
C LEU A 349 3.72 16.10 -20.75
N SER A 350 3.98 16.79 -21.87
CA SER A 350 4.12 18.25 -21.90
C SER A 350 2.85 18.96 -21.43
N SER A 351 1.67 18.46 -21.81
CA SER A 351 0.40 19.02 -21.33
C SER A 351 0.22 18.86 -19.82
N LEU A 352 0.68 17.74 -19.24
CA LEU A 352 0.64 17.51 -17.79
C LEU A 352 1.59 18.47 -17.05
N VAL A 353 2.78 18.73 -17.60
CA VAL A 353 3.70 19.74 -17.00
C VAL A 353 3.07 21.12 -17.06
N ALA A 354 2.46 21.49 -18.19
CA ALA A 354 1.79 22.79 -18.34
C ALA A 354 0.60 22.97 -17.38
N GLU A 355 0.01 21.89 -16.88
CA GLU A 355 -1.03 21.94 -15.85
C GLU A 355 -0.44 22.01 -14.43
N ALA A 356 0.65 21.28 -14.18
CA ALA A 356 1.39 21.32 -12.93
C ALA A 356 2.11 22.66 -12.68
N THR A 357 2.33 23.48 -13.71
CA THR A 357 2.81 24.86 -13.54
C THR A 357 1.70 25.84 -13.15
N LYS A 358 0.44 25.49 -13.40
CA LYS A 358 -0.72 26.34 -13.09
C LYS A 358 -1.33 26.00 -11.74
N ASN A 359 -1.28 24.73 -11.34
CA ASN A 359 -1.84 24.24 -10.09
C ASN A 359 -0.76 23.62 -9.22
N PRO A 360 -0.85 23.73 -7.89
CA PRO A 360 0.04 23.00 -6.99
C PRO A 360 -0.03 21.50 -7.25
N ALA A 361 1.11 20.90 -7.56
CA ALA A 361 1.26 19.46 -7.73
C ALA A 361 2.20 18.89 -6.66
N ASP A 362 2.08 17.59 -6.39
CA ASP A 362 2.99 16.90 -5.48
C ASP A 362 4.42 16.90 -6.04
N ALA A 363 5.42 17.18 -5.19
CA ALA A 363 6.81 17.27 -5.64
C ALA A 363 7.34 15.93 -6.20
N VAL A 364 6.88 14.81 -5.64
CA VAL A 364 7.24 13.47 -6.13
C VAL A 364 6.56 13.23 -7.49
N HIS A 365 5.29 13.62 -7.65
CA HIS A 365 4.62 13.61 -8.95
C HIS A 365 5.43 14.36 -10.02
N THR A 366 5.79 15.61 -9.76
CA THR A 366 6.57 16.46 -10.68
C THR A 366 7.91 15.82 -11.04
N HIS A 367 8.64 15.29 -10.05
CA HIS A 367 9.90 14.59 -10.29
C HIS A 367 9.73 13.39 -11.26
N PHE A 368 8.72 12.54 -11.00
CA PHE A 368 8.45 11.38 -11.84
C PHE A 368 7.93 11.76 -13.24
N LEU A 369 7.28 12.91 -13.39
CA LEU A 369 6.84 13.42 -14.69
C LEU A 369 8.04 13.73 -15.60
N PHE A 370 9.03 14.46 -15.09
CA PHE A 370 10.26 14.75 -15.83
C PHE A 370 11.14 13.51 -16.05
N GLU A 371 11.22 12.59 -15.08
CA GLU A 371 11.94 11.32 -15.28
C GLU A 371 11.25 10.46 -16.37
N THR A 372 9.92 10.51 -16.48
CA THR A 372 9.18 9.83 -17.55
C THR A 372 9.56 10.38 -18.92
N MET A 373 9.63 11.71 -19.07
CA MET A 373 10.08 12.34 -20.32
C MET A 373 11.52 11.95 -20.66
N CYS A 374 12.39 11.90 -19.65
CA CYS A 374 13.77 11.45 -19.79
C CYS A 374 13.89 10.00 -20.25
N VAL A 375 13.08 9.08 -19.70
CA VAL A 375 13.04 7.68 -20.16
C VAL A 375 12.50 7.61 -21.58
N LEU A 376 11.46 8.38 -21.91
CA LEU A 376 10.87 8.42 -23.25
C LEU A 376 11.90 8.83 -24.31
N ILE A 377 12.68 9.89 -24.05
CA ILE A 377 13.77 10.32 -24.95
C ILE A 377 14.75 9.19 -25.22
N ARG A 378 15.19 8.47 -24.17
CA ARG A 378 16.07 7.30 -24.34
C ARG A 378 15.42 6.18 -25.15
N LYS A 379 14.11 5.97 -24.98
CA LYS A 379 13.38 4.91 -25.69
C LYS A 379 13.16 5.21 -27.17
N THR A 380 13.10 6.48 -27.55
CA THR A 380 12.94 6.91 -28.94
C THR A 380 14.28 7.29 -29.60
N GLU A 381 15.41 7.25 -28.87
CA GLU A 381 16.67 7.77 -29.38
C GLU A 381 17.18 7.01 -30.61
N SER A 382 16.97 5.70 -30.66
CA SER A 382 17.39 4.83 -31.76
C SER A 382 16.45 4.82 -32.96
N LEU A 383 15.28 5.47 -32.86
CA LEU A 383 14.31 5.54 -33.96
C LEU A 383 14.68 6.65 -34.94
N PRO A 384 14.57 6.43 -36.28
CA PRO A 384 14.86 7.45 -37.30
C PRO A 384 14.12 8.77 -37.08
N ASP A 385 12.83 8.70 -36.74
CA ASP A 385 11.96 9.85 -36.47
C ASP A 385 11.74 10.08 -34.97
N GLY A 386 12.55 9.49 -34.08
CA GLY A 386 12.29 9.54 -32.63
C GLY A 386 12.74 10.81 -31.91
N GLY A 387 12.93 11.92 -32.64
CA GLY A 387 13.31 13.21 -32.06
C GLY A 387 12.09 13.94 -31.49
N LEU A 388 12.08 14.24 -30.19
CA LEU A 388 10.93 14.82 -29.48
C LEU A 388 11.05 16.34 -29.29
N ASP A 389 11.86 17.02 -30.11
CA ASP A 389 12.13 18.46 -29.97
C ASP A 389 10.86 19.30 -30.15
N GLY A 390 9.99 18.91 -31.08
CA GLY A 390 8.75 19.63 -31.39
C GLY A 390 7.78 19.71 -30.22
N GLU A 391 7.73 18.67 -29.39
CA GLU A 391 6.82 18.58 -28.24
C GLU A 391 7.43 19.11 -26.94
N LEU A 392 8.76 19.00 -26.78
CA LEU A 392 9.44 19.29 -25.52
C LEU A 392 10.10 20.67 -25.47
N MET A 393 10.62 21.19 -26.60
CA MET A 393 11.31 22.48 -26.61
C MET A 393 10.40 23.66 -26.20
N PRO A 394 9.14 23.77 -26.69
CA PRO A 394 8.26 24.86 -26.28
C PRO A 394 7.99 24.89 -24.76
N LEU A 395 7.95 23.70 -24.14
CA LEU A 395 7.80 23.57 -22.69
C LEU A 395 9.05 24.10 -21.95
N ILE A 396 10.24 23.71 -22.41
CA ILE A 396 11.51 24.15 -21.83
C ILE A 396 11.65 25.67 -21.94
N GLU A 397 11.34 26.23 -23.11
CA GLU A 397 11.34 27.67 -23.34
C GLU A 397 10.36 28.38 -22.39
N THR A 398 9.17 27.82 -22.20
CA THR A 398 8.18 28.37 -21.25
C THR A 398 8.71 28.38 -19.82
N ILE A 399 9.31 27.27 -19.35
CA ILE A 399 9.87 27.15 -18.00
C ILE A 399 10.98 28.18 -17.77
N LEU A 400 11.89 28.33 -18.73
CA LEU A 400 13.04 29.24 -18.63
C LEU A 400 12.63 30.71 -18.79
N SER A 401 11.74 31.02 -19.73
CA SER A 401 11.30 32.41 -19.98
C SER A 401 10.43 32.96 -18.86
N GLN A 402 9.63 32.10 -18.21
CA GLN A 402 8.80 32.48 -17.07
C GLN A 402 9.54 32.34 -15.72
N ASP A 403 10.81 31.93 -15.74
CA ASP A 403 11.65 31.74 -14.54
C ASP A 403 10.97 30.86 -13.47
N ILE A 404 10.42 29.71 -13.89
CA ILE A 404 9.77 28.76 -12.98
C ILE A 404 10.86 27.98 -12.23
N ALA A 405 11.43 28.60 -11.20
CA ALA A 405 12.65 28.19 -10.51
C ALA A 405 12.71 26.68 -10.18
N ASP A 406 11.64 26.10 -9.65
CA ASP A 406 11.59 24.70 -9.24
C ASP A 406 11.70 23.70 -10.42
N LEU A 407 11.36 24.15 -11.63
CA LEU A 407 11.38 23.32 -12.84
C LEU A 407 12.63 23.53 -13.71
N ILE A 408 13.39 24.60 -13.49
CA ILE A 408 14.61 24.91 -14.25
C ILE A 408 15.61 23.74 -14.25
N PRO A 409 15.94 23.09 -13.11
CA PRO A 409 16.87 21.97 -13.12
C PRO A 409 16.43 20.82 -14.03
N TYR A 410 15.12 20.53 -14.06
CA TYR A 410 14.56 19.48 -14.91
C TYR A 410 14.57 19.86 -16.39
N ALA A 411 14.21 21.11 -16.72
CA ALA A 411 14.31 21.64 -18.07
C ALA A 411 15.73 21.53 -18.62
N LEU A 412 16.73 21.94 -17.84
CA LEU A 412 18.14 21.81 -18.23
C LEU A 412 18.58 20.34 -18.40
N GLN A 413 18.09 19.43 -17.55
CA GLN A 413 18.37 18.00 -17.67
C GLN A 413 17.81 17.41 -18.98
N ILE A 414 16.59 17.79 -19.37
CA ILE A 414 15.98 17.35 -20.64
C ILE A 414 16.80 17.88 -21.82
N THR A 415 17.14 19.18 -21.83
CA THR A 415 17.96 19.79 -22.88
C THR A 415 19.29 19.07 -23.04
N GLY A 416 19.96 18.76 -21.92
CA GLY A 416 21.22 18.01 -21.93
C GLY A 416 21.09 16.64 -22.61
N LYS A 417 20.01 15.90 -22.34
CA LYS A 417 19.77 14.59 -22.95
C LYS A 417 19.45 14.68 -24.45
N GLN A 418 18.65 15.67 -24.88
CA GLN A 418 18.37 15.88 -26.30
C GLN A 418 19.64 16.27 -27.08
N CYS A 419 20.50 17.10 -26.51
CA CYS A 419 21.77 17.49 -27.13
C CYS A 419 22.76 16.32 -27.23
N ALA A 420 22.84 15.45 -26.21
CA ALA A 420 23.70 14.27 -26.25
C ALA A 420 23.35 13.32 -27.42
N LYS A 421 22.05 13.16 -27.74
CA LYS A 421 21.58 12.41 -28.92
C LYS A 421 22.11 13.01 -30.23
N ARG A 422 22.16 14.33 -30.35
CA ARG A 422 22.65 14.98 -31.58
C ARG A 422 24.14 14.69 -31.80
N SER A 423 24.95 14.72 -30.75
CA SER A 423 26.38 14.45 -30.86
C SER A 423 26.73 13.01 -31.25
N SER A 424 25.87 12.02 -30.92
CA SER A 424 26.08 10.61 -31.27
C SER A 424 25.62 10.21 -32.67
N VAL A 425 24.86 11.06 -33.38
CA VAL A 425 24.46 10.85 -34.79
C VAL A 425 25.50 11.42 -35.78
N PHE A 426 26.41 12.28 -35.31
CA PHE A 426 27.50 12.88 -36.09
C PHE A 426 28.85 12.14 -35.93
N LEU A 427 28.88 11.06 -35.17
CA LEU A 427 29.99 10.10 -35.05
C LEU A 427 29.53 8.76 -35.64
#